data_AF-A0A7X0AAW5-F1
#
_entry.id   AF-A0A7X0AAW5-F1
#
_cell.length_a   1.000
_cell.length_b   1.000
_cell.length_c   1.000
_cell.angle_alpha   90.00
_cell.angle_beta   90.00
_cell.angle_gamma   90.00
#
_symmetry.space_group_name_H-M   'P 1'
#
loop_
_entity.id
_entity.type
_entity.pdbx_description
1 polymer ?
#
loop_
_entity_poly.entity_id
_entity_poly.type
_entity_poly.pdbx_seq_one_letter_code
_entity_poly.pdbx_strand_id
1 'polypeptide(L)' 'MMRDKLYNKRNITIEKAIEVLAGNGIKVTSEKAEEILDLMYFLAKLIVNQNFKK' A
#
# COMPACT_ATOMS: atom_id res chain seq x y z
N MET A 1 -6.83 19.19 1.56
CA MET A 1 -7.73 18.04 1.81
C MET A 1 -7.14 17.22 2.94
N MET A 2 -7.83 17.14 4.07
CA MET A 2 -7.57 16.06 5.03
C MET A 2 -7.93 14.77 4.30
N ARG A 3 -6.91 14.04 3.84
CA ARG A 3 -7.08 12.63 3.52
C ARG A 3 -7.43 12.01 4.85
N ASP A 4 -8.72 11.77 5.09
CA ASP A 4 -9.15 10.81 6.08
C ASP A 4 -8.19 9.64 5.91
N LYS A 5 -7.33 9.41 6.91
CA LYS A 5 -6.58 8.17 7.00
C LYS A 5 -7.68 7.13 7.09
N LEU A 6 -8.15 6.66 5.94
CA LEU A 6 -8.87 5.42 5.84
C LEU A 6 -7.92 4.47 6.53
N TYR A 7 -8.26 4.14 7.78
CA TYR A 7 -7.76 3.00 8.53
C TYR A 7 -8.23 1.76 7.74
N ASN A 8 -7.77 1.65 6.49
CA ASN A 8 -7.80 0.43 5.73
C ASN A 8 -6.93 -0.49 6.56
N LYS A 9 -7.54 -1.53 7.12
CA LYS A 9 -6.84 -2.57 7.86
C LYS A 9 -5.73 -3.11 6.95
N ARG A 10 -4.50 -2.65 7.16
CA ARG A 10 -3.33 -3.10 6.41
C ARG A 10 -2.85 -4.37 7.08
N ASN A 11 -2.71 -5.42 6.29
CA ASN A 11 -2.10 -6.66 6.75
C ASN A 11 -0.57 -6.64 6.57
N ILE A 12 -0.03 -5.60 5.93
CA ILE A 12 1.40 -5.43 5.63
C ILE A 12 1.86 -4.12 6.29
N THR A 13 2.98 -4.19 7.01
CA THR A 13 3.62 -3.02 7.65
C THR A 13 4.57 -2.31 6.69
N ILE A 14 5.02 -1.11 7.05
CA ILE A 14 5.98 -0.35 6.25
C ILE A 14 7.31 -1.09 6.17
N GLU A 15 7.77 -1.67 7.28
CA GLU A 15 9.00 -2.45 7.36
C GLU A 15 8.95 -3.65 6.42
N LYS A 16 7.79 -4.34 6.39
CA LYS A 16 7.60 -5.46 5.49
C LYS A 16 7.57 -5.02 4.02
N ALA A 17 6.98 -3.85 3.72
CA ALA A 17 7.02 -3.28 2.38
C ALA A 17 8.46 -2.96 1.93
N ILE A 18 9.27 -2.38 2.81
CA ILE A 18 10.70 -2.13 2.56
C ILE A 18 11.44 -3.43 2.29
N GLU A 19 11.23 -4.46 3.12
CA GLU A 19 11.85 -5.78 2.95
C GLU A 19 11.52 -6.39 1.57
N VAL A 20 10.25 -6.37 1.18
CA VAL A 20 9.81 -6.90 -0.12
C VAL A 20 10.41 -6.11 -1.28
N LEU A 21 10.40 -4.77 -1.20
CA LEU A 21 10.97 -3.92 -2.25
C LEU A 21 12.48 -4.13 -2.37
N ALA A 22 13.20 -4.21 -1.25
CA ALA A 22 14.63 -4.47 -1.20
C ALA A 22 14.98 -5.85 -1.78
N GLY A 23 14.18 -6.88 -1.50
CA GLY A 23 14.31 -8.22 -2.10
C GLY A 23 14.18 -8.23 -3.62
N ASN A 24 13.56 -7.19 -4.21
CA ASN A 24 13.44 -6.99 -5.66
C ASN A 24 14.44 -5.95 -6.20
N GLY A 25 15.47 -5.59 -5.41
CA GLY A 25 16.50 -4.61 -5.81
C GLY A 25 16.07 -3.15 -5.71
N ILE A 26 14.90 -2.86 -5.13
CA ILE A 26 14.36 -1.50 -5.01
C ILE A 26 14.57 -1.00 -3.58
N LYS A 27 15.53 -0.10 -3.40
CA LYS A 27 15.79 0.54 -2.10
C LYS A 27 14.99 1.83 -1.98
N VAL A 28 14.20 1.95 -0.91
CA VAL A 28 13.35 3.11 -0.64
C VAL A 28 13.46 3.53 0.83
N THR A 29 13.12 4.79 1.13
CA THR A 29 12.97 5.26 2.52
C THR A 29 11.65 4.78 3.12
N SER A 30 11.50 4.94 4.43
CA SER A 30 10.25 4.63 5.12
C SER A 30 9.08 5.47 4.60
N GLU A 31 9.26 6.77 4.36
CA GLU A 31 8.19 7.60 3.82
C GLU A 31 7.79 7.13 2.42
N LYS A 32 8.78 6.76 1.59
CA LYS A 32 8.49 6.32 0.24
C LYS A 32 7.81 4.95 0.20
N ALA A 33 8.20 4.05 1.11
CA ALA A 33 7.51 2.77 1.29
C ALA A 33 6.07 2.95 1.74
N GLU A 34 5.79 3.91 2.63
CA GLU A 34 4.41 4.27 3.03
C GLU A 34 3.59 4.73 1.83
N GLU A 35 4.09 5.66 1.02
CA GLU A 35 3.40 6.13 -0.19
C GLU A 35 3.10 5.01 -1.19
N ILE A 36 4.07 4.12 -1.42
CA ILE A 36 3.90 2.97 -2.31
C ILE A 36 2.83 2.04 -1.76
N LEU A 37 2.90 1.72 -0.47
CA LEU A 37 1.95 0.83 0.19
C LEU A 37 0.52 1.39 0.11
N ASP A 38 0.36 2.69 0.35
CA ASP A 38 -0.93 3.40 0.24
C ASP A 38 -1.53 3.25 -1.17
N LEU A 39 -0.71 3.47 -2.20
CA LEU A 39 -1.12 3.32 -3.59
C LEU A 39 -1.53 1.88 -3.90
N MET A 40 -0.76 0.89 -3.44
CA MET A 40 -1.07 -0.52 -3.67
C MET A 40 -2.40 -0.93 -3.05
N TYR A 41 -2.69 -0.51 -1.82
CA TYR A 41 -3.98 -0.77 -1.18
C TYR A 41 -5.14 -0.07 -1.89
N PHE A 42 -4.93 1.16 -2.36
CA PHE A 42 -5.93 1.88 -3.14
C PHE A 42 -6.28 1.11 -4.42
N LEU A 43 -5.28 0.69 -5.19
CA LEU A 43 -5.47 -0.06 -6.43
C LEU A 43 -6.12 -1.42 -6.17
N ALA A 44 -5.68 -2.16 -5.15
CA ALA A 44 -6.27 -3.44 -4.78
C ALA A 44 -7.75 -3.29 -4.44
N LYS A 45 -8.12 -2.28 -3.63
CA LYS A 45 -9.52 -1.99 -3.30
C LYS A 45 -10.33 -1.62 -4.53
N LEU A 46 -9.77 -0.82 -5.43
CA LEU A 46 -10.41 -0.42 -6.68
C LEU A 46 -10.68 -1.63 -7.57
N ILE A 47 -9.70 -2.51 -7.77
CA ILE A 47 -9.86 -3.75 -8.56
C ILE A 47 -10.91 -4.66 -7.93
N VAL A 48 -10.87 -4.86 -6.61
CA VAL A 48 -11.85 -5.68 -5.88
C VAL A 48 -13.25 -5.11 -6.04
N ASN A 49 -13.41 -3.80 -5.86
CA ASN A 49 -14.71 -3.15 -5.99
C ASN A 49 -15.24 -3.23 -7.43
N GLN A 50 -14.39 -3.11 -8.45
CA GLN A 50 -14.84 -3.14 -9.85
C GLN A 50 -15.19 -4.55 -10.34
N ASN A 51 -14.49 -5.57 -9.87
CA ASN A 51 -14.60 -6.92 -10.46
C ASN A 51 -15.35 -7.92 -9.57
N PHE A 52 -15.43 -7.68 -8.26
CA PHE A 52 -15.92 -8.66 -7.30
C PHE A 52 -17.02 -8.15 -6.39
N LYS A 53 -17.23 -6.83 -6.28
CA LYS A 53 -18.40 -6.27 -5.61
C LYS A 53 -19.41 -5.82 -6.67
N LYS A 54 -20.58 -6.46 -6.68
CA LYS A 54 -21.74 -5.98 -7.44
C LYS A 54 -22.32 -4.74 -6.78
#